data_AF-A0A3L7Q9V8-F1
#
_entry.id   AF-A0A3L7Q9V8-F1
#
_cell.length_a   1.000
_cell.length_b   1.000
_cell.length_c   1.000
_cell.angle_alpha   90.00
_cell.angle_beta   90.00
_cell.angle_gamma   90.00
#
_symmetry.space_group_name_H-M   'P 1'
#
loop_
_entity.id
_entity.type
_entity.pdbx_description
1 polymer ?
#
loop_
_entity_poly.entity_id
_entity_poly.type
_entity_poly.pdbx_seq_one_letter_code
_entity_poly.pdbx_strand_id
1 'polypeptide(L)'
;KGVCPCCPTSTLVAFDGTVYVAFRNIQDGYRDFYISRRKAGASSFEAPIPVISPTWKFDGCPHDGASMVLAGDTFHITWMDARSGSQRCYHAYANCNEMKFTATELHPITQGSQGNAKLALDARGDVHVVWEESKEAALIADAGAEHKHGAQDFSAGVGRNIMVATFEKDTKKFGTAKTVDEKSAVFQTRPAIAIAQDGDLLVAWNELSEAGKAIKFKKVKSGTIVVKEPKP
;
A
#
# COMPACT_ATOMS: atom_id res chain seq x y z
N LYS A 1 -14.78 -6.37 18.88
CA LYS A 1 -14.43 -7.77 18.56
C LYS A 1 -14.88 -8.03 17.13
N GLY A 2 -13.97 -8.22 16.20
CA GLY A 2 -14.33 -8.61 14.83
C GLY A 2 -13.20 -8.30 13.86
N VAL A 3 -13.18 -8.98 12.72
CA VAL A 3 -12.30 -8.66 11.57
C VAL A 3 -13.16 -7.90 10.55
N CYS A 4 -12.60 -6.95 9.78
CA CYS A 4 -13.43 -6.38 8.70
C CYS A 4 -13.76 -7.46 7.68
N PRO A 5 -15.05 -7.72 7.37
CA PRO A 5 -15.42 -8.66 6.32
C PRO A 5 -15.09 -8.14 4.90
N CYS A 6 -14.69 -6.88 4.81
CA CYS A 6 -14.63 -6.09 3.59
C CYS A 6 -13.22 -5.91 3.01
N CYS A 7 -12.22 -5.87 3.90
CA CYS A 7 -10.87 -5.49 3.54
C CYS A 7 -10.13 -6.75 3.11
N PRO A 8 -9.48 -6.75 1.93
CA PRO A 8 -8.66 -7.87 1.52
C PRO A 8 -7.63 -8.22 2.59
N THR A 9 -7.54 -9.50 2.92
CA THR A 9 -6.44 -10.05 3.71
C THR A 9 -5.20 -10.16 2.83
N SER A 10 -4.03 -10.02 3.44
CA SER A 10 -2.76 -10.22 2.76
C SER A 10 -2.03 -11.39 3.40
N THR A 11 -1.44 -12.26 2.58
CA THR A 11 -0.69 -13.44 3.04
C THR A 11 0.70 -13.43 2.42
N LEU A 12 1.70 -13.78 3.22
CA LEU A 12 3.09 -13.89 2.80
C LEU A 12 3.70 -15.15 3.40
N VAL A 13 4.46 -15.90 2.62
CA VAL A 13 5.22 -17.08 3.08
C VAL A 13 6.71 -16.76 2.95
N ALA A 14 7.41 -16.76 4.07
CA ALA A 14 8.85 -16.56 4.12
C ALA A 14 9.60 -17.83 3.71
N PHE A 15 10.88 -17.68 3.35
CA PHE A 15 11.71 -18.78 2.88
C PHE A 15 11.91 -19.90 3.92
N ASP A 16 11.89 -19.55 5.20
CA ASP A 16 11.96 -20.51 6.31
C ASP A 16 10.65 -21.31 6.49
N GLY A 17 9.58 -20.96 5.77
CA GLY A 17 8.24 -21.56 5.88
C GLY A 17 7.33 -20.83 6.87
N THR A 18 7.77 -19.73 7.47
CA THR A 18 6.90 -18.88 8.31
C THR A 18 5.82 -18.22 7.46
N VAL A 19 4.57 -18.32 7.90
CA VAL A 19 3.41 -17.72 7.22
C VAL A 19 2.96 -16.49 7.98
N TYR A 20 2.79 -15.37 7.28
CA TYR A 20 2.25 -14.12 7.83
C TYR A 20 0.90 -13.82 7.19
N VAL A 21 -0.06 -13.37 8.01
CA VAL A 21 -1.37 -12.89 7.56
C VAL A 21 -1.61 -11.51 8.16
N ALA A 22 -1.82 -10.51 7.31
CA ALA A 22 -2.31 -9.20 7.73
C ALA A 22 -3.80 -9.06 7.44
N PHE A 23 -4.49 -8.44 8.39
CA PHE A 23 -5.92 -8.19 8.32
C PHE A 23 -6.29 -6.94 9.10
N ARG A 24 -7.37 -6.28 8.67
CA ARG A 24 -7.94 -5.17 9.42
C ARG A 24 -8.79 -5.71 10.55
N ASN A 25 -8.39 -5.43 11.78
CA ASN A 25 -9.09 -5.85 12.99
C ASN A 25 -9.99 -4.72 13.50
N ILE A 26 -11.08 -5.08 14.17
CA ILE A 26 -12.08 -4.17 14.74
C ILE A 26 -12.19 -4.43 16.24
N GLN A 27 -11.53 -3.57 17.02
CA GLN A 27 -11.49 -3.63 18.48
C GLN A 27 -11.95 -2.28 19.04
N ASP A 28 -13.01 -2.28 19.85
CA ASP A 28 -13.53 -1.08 20.54
C ASP A 28 -13.81 0.14 19.63
N GLY A 29 -14.23 -0.14 18.38
CA GLY A 29 -14.49 0.85 17.34
C GLY A 29 -13.25 1.27 16.53
N TYR A 30 -12.05 0.85 16.94
CA TYR A 30 -10.80 1.07 16.22
C TYR A 30 -10.63 0.04 15.10
N ARG A 31 -10.15 0.50 13.95
CA ARG A 31 -10.05 -0.28 12.69
C ARG A 31 -8.60 -0.41 12.22
N ASP A 32 -7.74 -0.92 13.09
CA ASP A 32 -6.29 -0.99 12.87
C ASP A 32 -5.86 -2.30 12.20
N PHE A 33 -4.70 -2.28 11.56
CA PHE A 33 -4.11 -3.49 10.99
C PHE A 33 -3.35 -4.28 12.03
N TYR A 34 -3.57 -5.59 11.97
CA TYR A 34 -2.90 -6.58 12.79
C TYR A 34 -2.22 -7.58 11.86
N ILE A 35 -1.17 -8.19 12.37
CA ILE A 35 -0.50 -9.32 11.74
C ILE A 35 -0.58 -10.50 12.69
N SER A 36 -0.86 -11.67 12.14
CA SER A 36 -0.60 -12.93 12.83
C SER A 36 0.40 -13.73 12.02
N ARG A 37 1.33 -14.41 12.69
CA ARG A 37 2.32 -15.28 12.05
C ARG A 37 2.25 -16.69 12.60
N ARG A 38 2.53 -17.67 11.75
CA ARG A 38 2.74 -19.07 12.11
C ARG A 38 4.16 -19.44 11.72
N LYS A 39 5.01 -19.71 12.71
CA LYS A 39 6.39 -20.13 12.49
C LYS A 39 6.45 -21.48 11.77
N ALA A 40 7.56 -21.73 11.08
CA ALA A 40 7.84 -23.01 10.47
C ALA A 40 7.65 -24.17 11.47
N GLY A 41 6.93 -25.21 11.07
CA GLY A 41 6.62 -26.37 11.92
C GLY A 41 5.57 -26.14 13.02
N ALA A 42 5.13 -24.90 13.27
CA ALA A 42 4.07 -24.64 14.24
C ALA A 42 2.70 -25.06 13.70
N SER A 43 1.85 -25.61 14.57
CA SER A 43 0.48 -26.04 14.24
C SER A 43 -0.54 -24.91 14.26
N SER A 44 -0.22 -23.78 14.89
CA SER A 44 -1.13 -22.65 15.06
C SER A 44 -0.45 -21.30 14.87
N PHE A 45 -1.27 -20.30 14.54
CA PHE A 45 -0.87 -18.90 14.46
C PHE A 45 -0.69 -18.29 15.85
N GLU A 46 0.29 -17.40 15.99
CA GLU A 46 0.47 -16.57 17.18
C GLU A 46 -0.71 -15.61 17.37
N ALA A 47 -0.88 -15.09 18.59
CA ALA A 47 -1.88 -14.06 18.86
C ALA A 47 -1.67 -12.84 17.93
N PRO A 48 -2.74 -12.19 17.45
CA PRO A 48 -2.62 -11.01 16.59
C PRO A 48 -1.78 -9.90 17.21
N ILE A 49 -0.79 -9.43 16.46
CA ILE A 49 0.12 -8.35 16.83
C ILE A 49 -0.36 -7.07 16.13
N PRO A 50 -0.68 -5.99 16.87
CA PRO A 50 -1.05 -4.73 16.25
C PRO A 50 0.15 -4.11 15.53
N VAL A 51 -0.05 -3.64 14.30
CA VAL A 51 0.99 -2.92 13.52
C VAL A 51 1.23 -1.53 14.10
N ILE A 52 0.22 -0.95 14.73
CA ILE A 52 0.24 0.36 15.36
C ILE A 52 -0.59 0.32 16.64
N SER A 53 -0.25 1.19 17.61
CA SER A 53 -1.14 1.44 18.75
C SER A 53 -2.49 2.01 18.27
N PRO A 54 -3.60 1.77 18.98
CA PRO A 54 -4.92 2.24 18.56
C PRO A 54 -4.93 3.75 18.36
N THR A 55 -5.31 4.21 17.17
CA THR A 55 -5.17 5.64 16.81
C THR A 55 -6.42 6.29 16.25
N TRP A 56 -7.45 5.54 15.85
CA TRP A 56 -8.56 6.16 15.12
C TRP A 56 -9.89 5.39 15.18
N LYS A 57 -10.98 6.14 15.36
CA LYS A 57 -12.35 5.68 15.16
C LYS A 57 -12.90 6.36 13.91
N PHE A 58 -13.38 5.57 12.97
CA PHE A 58 -13.96 6.06 11.73
C PHE A 58 -15.24 5.30 11.44
N ASP A 59 -16.30 6.07 11.20
CA ASP A 59 -17.63 5.54 10.88
C ASP A 59 -17.79 5.37 9.37
N GLY A 60 -16.99 4.47 8.80
CA GLY A 60 -17.01 4.17 7.37
C GLY A 60 -16.12 2.99 7.01
N CYS A 61 -16.16 2.58 5.73
CA CYS A 61 -15.50 1.37 5.27
C CYS A 61 -14.52 1.65 4.13
N PRO A 62 -13.20 1.66 4.39
CA PRO A 62 -12.22 2.05 3.38
C PRO A 62 -12.10 1.07 2.20
N HIS A 63 -12.55 -0.19 2.38
CA HIS A 63 -12.42 -1.27 1.38
C HIS A 63 -10.98 -1.40 0.85
N ASP A 64 -10.00 -1.14 1.72
CA ASP A 64 -8.59 -1.05 1.39
C ASP A 64 -7.78 -1.96 2.33
N GLY A 65 -7.13 -2.94 1.73
CA GLY A 65 -6.41 -4.02 2.41
C GLY A 65 -4.91 -3.73 2.56
N ALA A 66 -4.24 -4.55 3.35
CA ALA A 66 -2.80 -4.45 3.50
C ALA A 66 -2.06 -5.00 2.27
N SER A 67 -0.80 -4.59 2.10
CA SER A 67 0.18 -5.26 1.25
C SER A 67 1.45 -5.52 2.04
N MET A 68 2.12 -6.65 1.82
CA MET A 68 3.26 -7.08 2.63
C MET A 68 4.37 -7.63 1.76
N VAL A 69 5.63 -7.38 2.15
CA VAL A 69 6.82 -8.05 1.62
C VAL A 69 7.82 -8.30 2.75
N LEU A 70 8.73 -9.25 2.56
CA LEU A 70 9.82 -9.54 3.50
C LEU A 70 11.16 -9.36 2.78
N ALA A 71 11.89 -8.30 3.12
CA ALA A 71 13.21 -7.97 2.58
C ALA A 71 14.30 -8.46 3.55
N GLY A 72 14.86 -9.65 3.30
CA GLY A 72 15.76 -10.29 4.25
C GLY A 72 15.02 -10.64 5.55
N ASP A 73 15.45 -10.07 6.68
CA ASP A 73 14.81 -10.19 7.99
C ASP A 73 13.87 -9.00 8.31
N THR A 74 13.70 -8.07 7.37
CA THR A 74 12.89 -6.88 7.57
C THR A 74 11.53 -7.06 6.90
N PHE A 75 10.49 -7.07 7.73
CA PHE A 75 9.11 -7.13 7.28
C PHE A 75 8.62 -5.74 6.91
N HIS A 76 7.93 -5.60 5.79
CA HIS A 76 7.30 -4.35 5.36
C HIS A 76 5.79 -4.58 5.18
N ILE A 77 5.00 -3.60 5.61
CA ILE A 77 3.55 -3.59 5.40
C ILE A 77 3.09 -2.18 5.02
N THR A 78 2.19 -2.09 4.06
CA THR A 78 1.43 -0.86 3.77
C THR A 78 -0.05 -1.09 3.99
N TRP A 79 -0.74 -0.04 4.37
CA TRP A 79 -2.19 -0.02 4.51
C TRP A 79 -2.73 1.41 4.35
N MET A 80 -4.05 1.55 4.30
CA MET A 80 -4.70 2.85 4.42
C MET A 80 -5.48 2.97 5.73
N ASP A 81 -5.38 4.12 6.37
CA ASP A 81 -6.32 4.55 7.41
C ASP A 81 -6.62 6.04 7.28
N ALA A 82 -7.51 6.56 8.14
CA ALA A 82 -7.88 7.97 8.15
C ALA A 82 -7.61 8.65 9.49
N ARG A 83 -6.58 8.22 10.23
CA ARG A 83 -6.25 8.78 11.55
C ARG A 83 -5.92 10.27 11.51
N SER A 84 -5.43 10.76 10.37
CA SER A 84 -5.10 12.17 10.14
C SER A 84 -6.31 13.01 9.70
N GLY A 85 -7.53 12.43 9.69
CA GLY A 85 -8.74 13.09 9.21
C GLY A 85 -8.97 12.94 7.70
N SER A 86 -8.03 12.38 6.95
CA SER A 86 -8.16 12.05 5.52
C SER A 86 -7.65 10.64 5.24
N GLN A 87 -8.15 9.98 4.19
CA GLN A 87 -7.64 8.67 3.78
C GLN A 87 -6.18 8.81 3.32
N ARG A 88 -5.25 8.20 4.06
CA ARG A 88 -3.82 8.26 3.80
C ARG A 88 -3.20 6.87 3.84
N CYS A 89 -2.23 6.62 2.97
CA CYS A 89 -1.48 5.38 3.00
C CYS A 89 -0.34 5.50 4.01
N TYR A 90 -0.10 4.43 4.73
CA TYR A 90 0.96 4.29 5.71
C TYR A 90 1.82 3.09 5.34
N HIS A 91 3.08 3.16 5.77
CA HIS A 91 4.04 2.08 5.72
C HIS A 91 4.54 1.81 7.14
N ALA A 92 4.77 0.54 7.47
CA ALA A 92 5.57 0.16 8.62
C ALA A 92 6.58 -0.91 8.25
N TYR A 93 7.69 -0.90 8.99
CA TYR A 93 8.68 -1.96 8.95
C TYR A 93 9.01 -2.47 10.36
N ALA A 94 9.44 -3.72 10.44
CA ALA A 94 9.87 -4.37 11.67
C ALA A 94 10.90 -5.46 11.38
N ASN A 95 11.78 -5.76 12.34
CA ASN A 95 12.49 -7.03 12.32
C ASN A 95 11.46 -8.17 12.47
N CYS A 96 11.57 -9.20 11.63
CA CYS A 96 10.59 -10.28 11.53
C CYS A 96 10.48 -11.15 12.78
N ASN A 97 11.51 -11.15 13.66
CA ASN A 97 11.49 -11.87 14.93
C ASN A 97 10.81 -11.05 16.02
N GLU A 98 11.16 -9.76 16.11
CA GLU A 98 10.66 -8.85 17.15
C GLU A 98 9.24 -8.36 16.90
N MET A 99 8.84 -8.19 15.63
CA MET A 99 7.53 -7.66 15.21
C MET A 99 7.20 -6.32 15.89
N LYS A 100 8.21 -5.50 16.17
CA LYS A 100 8.08 -4.13 16.69
C LYS A 100 8.09 -3.15 15.52
N PHE A 101 6.92 -2.62 15.20
CA PHE A 101 6.72 -1.81 14.02
C PHE A 101 7.10 -0.34 14.24
N THR A 102 7.81 0.21 13.26
CA THR A 102 7.95 1.65 13.07
C THR A 102 7.09 2.05 11.88
N ALA A 103 6.08 2.89 12.13
CA ALA A 103 5.13 3.33 11.11
C ALA A 103 5.34 4.79 10.71
N THR A 104 5.21 5.09 9.42
CA THR A 104 5.23 6.43 8.86
C THR A 104 4.18 6.56 7.77
N GLU A 105 3.69 7.78 7.55
CA GLU A 105 2.89 8.07 6.36
C GLU A 105 3.70 7.86 5.07
N LEU A 106 3.07 7.30 4.05
CA LEU A 106 3.74 6.85 2.82
C LEU A 106 4.26 8.02 1.99
N HIS A 107 3.46 9.08 1.85
CA HIS A 107 3.81 10.26 1.05
C HIS A 107 3.21 11.54 1.69
N PRO A 108 3.80 12.05 2.80
CA PRO A 108 3.20 13.12 3.61
C PRO A 108 3.28 14.54 3.00
N ILE A 109 3.92 14.69 1.84
CA ILE A 109 4.18 16.00 1.23
C ILE A 109 2.91 16.60 0.60
N THR A 110 2.03 15.75 0.06
CA THR A 110 0.78 16.17 -0.58
C THR A 110 -0.40 16.04 0.39
N GLN A 111 -1.49 16.72 0.11
CA GLN A 111 -2.74 16.63 0.91
C GLN A 111 -3.78 15.67 0.28
N GLY A 112 -3.48 15.07 -0.88
CA GLY A 112 -4.45 14.25 -1.61
C GLY A 112 -4.80 12.93 -0.94
N SER A 113 -6.06 12.49 -1.00
CA SER A 113 -6.42 11.16 -0.51
C SER A 113 -5.59 10.07 -1.18
N GLN A 114 -5.10 9.12 -0.39
CA GLN A 114 -4.31 7.99 -0.84
C GLN A 114 -5.03 6.68 -0.54
N GLY A 115 -4.78 5.66 -1.37
CA GLY A 115 -5.34 4.34 -1.17
C GLY A 115 -4.66 3.25 -1.99
N ASN A 116 -5.10 2.03 -1.74
CA ASN A 116 -4.79 0.82 -2.48
C ASN A 116 -3.29 0.55 -2.65
N ALA A 117 -2.45 0.95 -1.68
CA ALA A 117 -1.01 0.73 -1.72
C ALA A 117 -0.64 -0.76 -1.91
N LYS A 118 0.31 -1.05 -2.79
CA LYS A 118 0.85 -2.38 -3.08
C LYS A 118 2.37 -2.36 -3.09
N LEU A 119 2.95 -3.33 -2.39
CA LEU A 119 4.39 -3.53 -2.30
C LEU A 119 4.87 -4.59 -3.27
N ALA A 120 6.11 -4.45 -3.74
CA ALA A 120 6.86 -5.49 -4.43
C ALA A 120 8.32 -5.47 -3.95
N LEU A 121 8.94 -6.65 -3.87
CA LEU A 121 10.35 -6.82 -3.56
C LEU A 121 11.08 -7.24 -4.83
N ASP A 122 12.17 -6.56 -5.18
CA ASP A 122 13.01 -6.96 -6.30
C ASP A 122 14.13 -7.93 -5.87
N ALA A 123 14.86 -8.47 -6.85
CA ALA A 123 15.94 -9.43 -6.62
C ALA A 123 17.16 -8.83 -5.88
N ARG A 124 17.25 -7.49 -5.77
CA ARG A 124 18.31 -6.78 -5.01
C ARG A 124 17.91 -6.57 -3.55
N GLY A 125 16.69 -6.93 -3.19
CA GLY A 125 16.13 -6.68 -1.87
C GLY A 125 15.68 -5.24 -1.70
N ASP A 126 15.37 -4.54 -2.78
CA ASP A 126 14.75 -3.21 -2.74
C ASP A 126 13.22 -3.36 -2.73
N VAL A 127 12.58 -2.56 -1.88
CA VAL A 127 11.13 -2.56 -1.70
C VAL A 127 10.55 -1.41 -2.50
N HIS A 128 9.65 -1.73 -3.42
CA HIS A 128 8.90 -0.76 -4.22
C HIS A 128 7.47 -0.69 -3.74
N VAL A 129 6.85 0.48 -3.90
CA VAL A 129 5.44 0.69 -3.61
C VAL A 129 4.75 1.41 -4.76
N VAL A 130 3.52 1.02 -5.05
CA VAL A 130 2.58 1.78 -5.88
C VAL A 130 1.33 2.07 -5.09
N TRP A 131 0.73 3.23 -5.27
CA TRP A 131 -0.54 3.61 -4.61
C TRP A 131 -1.33 4.54 -5.52
N GLU A 132 -2.62 4.71 -5.25
CA GLU A 132 -3.41 5.75 -5.90
C GLU A 132 -3.43 7.01 -5.03
N GLU A 133 -3.34 8.18 -5.65
CA GLU A 133 -3.34 9.48 -4.96
C GLU A 133 -4.17 10.50 -5.73
N SER A 134 -5.05 11.23 -5.04
CA SER A 134 -5.77 12.35 -5.66
C SER A 134 -4.85 13.56 -5.84
N LYS A 135 -5.02 14.28 -6.95
CA LYS A 135 -4.22 15.48 -7.25
C LYS A 135 -4.48 16.63 -6.28
N GLU A 136 -5.69 16.71 -5.75
CA GLU A 136 -6.13 17.70 -4.77
C GLU A 136 -6.38 17.05 -3.41
N ALA A 137 -6.35 17.86 -2.35
CA ALA A 137 -6.81 17.45 -1.03
C ALA A 137 -8.25 16.92 -1.12
N ALA A 138 -8.50 15.74 -0.55
CA ALA A 138 -9.88 15.30 -0.43
C ALA A 138 -10.58 16.22 0.57
N LEU A 139 -11.58 16.97 0.12
CA LEU A 139 -12.53 17.57 1.04
C LEU A 139 -13.16 16.44 1.85
N ILE A 140 -13.17 16.56 3.17
CA ILE A 140 -13.94 15.64 4.02
C ILE A 140 -15.38 15.75 3.56
N ALA A 141 -15.86 14.74 2.83
CA ALA A 141 -17.28 14.55 2.66
C ALA A 141 -17.81 14.37 4.09
N ASP A 142 -18.71 15.27 4.47
CA ASP A 142 -19.35 15.34 5.78
C ASP A 142 -19.63 13.93 6.32
N ALA A 143 -19.43 13.70 7.62
CA ALA A 143 -19.48 12.37 8.26
C ALA A 143 -20.86 11.66 8.20
N GLY A 144 -21.80 12.17 7.40
CA GLY A 144 -23.07 11.55 7.03
C GLY A 144 -23.23 11.27 5.52
N ALA A 145 -22.20 11.49 4.70
CA ALA A 145 -22.23 11.12 3.30
C ALA A 145 -22.09 9.59 3.17
N GLU A 146 -23.23 8.93 2.97
CA GLU A 146 -23.27 7.55 2.49
C GLU A 146 -22.21 7.32 1.41
N HIS A 147 -21.61 6.13 1.35
CA HIS A 147 -20.79 5.68 0.22
C HIS A 147 -21.64 5.72 -1.06
N LYS A 148 -21.79 6.90 -1.66
CA LYS A 148 -22.51 7.06 -2.91
C LYS A 148 -21.62 6.52 -4.00
N HIS A 149 -22.07 5.44 -4.63
CA HIS A 149 -21.59 4.97 -5.93
C HIS A 149 -21.98 5.96 -7.07
N GLY A 150 -22.07 7.25 -6.76
CA GLY A 150 -22.45 8.31 -7.69
C GLY A 150 -21.43 8.47 -8.81
N ALA A 151 -21.89 9.05 -9.92
CA ALA A 151 -21.04 9.37 -11.06
C ALA A 151 -19.81 10.17 -10.59
N GLN A 152 -18.63 9.75 -11.04
CA GLN A 152 -17.40 10.49 -10.74
C GLN A 152 -17.38 11.77 -11.56
N ASP A 153 -17.06 12.88 -10.91
CA ASP A 153 -16.87 14.17 -11.58
C ASP A 153 -15.51 14.17 -12.29
N PHE A 154 -15.55 14.25 -13.62
CA PHE A 154 -14.36 14.29 -14.49
C PHE A 154 -13.92 15.73 -14.84
N SER A 155 -14.43 16.74 -14.13
CA SER A 155 -14.05 18.14 -14.35
C SER A 155 -12.53 18.37 -14.24
N ALA A 156 -12.04 19.34 -15.02
CA ALA A 156 -10.61 19.65 -15.11
C ALA A 156 -10.04 20.06 -13.75
N GLY A 157 -9.18 19.21 -13.18
CA GLY A 157 -8.56 19.39 -11.86
C GLY A 157 -8.87 18.26 -10.87
N VAL A 158 -9.96 17.51 -11.11
CA VAL A 158 -10.33 16.35 -10.29
C VAL A 158 -9.77 15.09 -10.95
N GLY A 159 -8.97 14.32 -10.22
CA GLY A 159 -8.37 13.08 -10.76
C GLY A 159 -7.48 12.35 -9.76
N ARG A 160 -7.10 11.12 -10.12
CA ARG A 160 -6.19 10.27 -9.33
C ARG A 160 -5.08 9.73 -10.21
N ASN A 161 -3.85 9.79 -9.70
CA ASN A 161 -2.68 9.21 -10.32
C ASN A 161 -2.31 7.90 -9.62
N ILE A 162 -1.75 6.95 -10.35
CA ILE A 162 -0.90 5.93 -9.73
C ILE A 162 0.48 6.55 -9.50
N MET A 163 0.92 6.45 -8.26
CA MET A 163 2.23 6.88 -7.81
C MET A 163 3.14 5.67 -7.63
N VAL A 164 4.45 5.90 -7.68
CA VAL A 164 5.48 4.88 -7.43
C VAL A 164 6.65 5.48 -6.64
N ALA A 165 7.21 4.69 -5.72
CA ALA A 165 8.41 5.03 -4.97
C ALA A 165 9.20 3.77 -4.59
N THR A 166 10.45 3.96 -4.19
CA THR A 166 11.33 2.89 -3.66
C THR A 166 11.73 3.23 -2.23
N PHE A 167 11.79 2.22 -1.37
CA PHE A 167 12.21 2.36 0.01
C PHE A 167 13.72 2.63 0.09
N GLU A 168 14.09 3.72 0.75
CA GLU A 168 15.47 4.11 1.00
C GLU A 168 15.91 3.56 2.35
N LYS A 169 16.86 2.62 2.34
CA LYS A 169 17.34 1.91 3.54
C LYS A 169 17.98 2.87 4.56
N ASP A 170 18.67 3.91 4.09
CA ASP A 170 19.37 4.88 4.94
C ASP A 170 18.41 5.79 5.70
N THR A 171 17.37 6.29 5.02
CA THR A 171 16.37 7.21 5.60
C THR A 171 15.20 6.46 6.25
N LYS A 172 15.10 5.14 6.01
CA LYS A 172 14.04 4.24 6.44
C LYS A 172 12.65 4.73 6.07
N LYS A 173 12.52 5.31 4.87
CA LYS A 173 11.29 5.87 4.31
C LYS A 173 11.24 5.58 2.81
N PHE A 174 10.07 5.73 2.20
CA PHE A 174 9.99 5.80 0.75
C PHE A 174 10.56 7.13 0.26
N GLY A 175 11.41 7.05 -0.77
CA GLY A 175 12.05 8.19 -1.40
C GLY A 175 11.10 9.04 -2.23
N THR A 176 11.64 9.74 -3.22
CA THR A 176 10.85 10.60 -4.11
C THR A 176 9.76 9.84 -4.85
N ALA A 177 8.50 10.19 -4.57
CA ALA A 177 7.32 9.71 -5.29
C ALA A 177 7.27 10.27 -6.71
N LYS A 178 6.87 9.43 -7.68
CA LYS A 178 6.67 9.81 -9.08
C LYS A 178 5.32 9.32 -9.57
N THR A 179 4.70 10.06 -10.48
CA THR A 179 3.53 9.58 -11.22
C THR A 179 3.97 8.47 -12.19
N VAL A 180 3.21 7.37 -12.23
CA VAL A 180 3.45 6.29 -13.21
C VAL A 180 3.03 6.79 -14.58
N ASP A 181 1.84 7.36 -14.70
CA ASP A 181 1.31 7.90 -15.95
C ASP A 181 0.47 9.16 -15.70
N GLU A 182 1.09 10.33 -15.85
CA GLU A 182 0.40 11.58 -15.56
C GLU A 182 -0.55 11.99 -16.68
N LYS A 183 -1.84 12.13 -16.34
CA LYS A 183 -2.91 12.56 -17.25
C LYS A 183 -3.90 13.45 -16.52
N SER A 184 -4.55 14.35 -17.24
CA SER A 184 -5.63 15.19 -16.71
C SER A 184 -6.99 14.54 -16.94
N ALA A 185 -7.97 14.84 -16.07
CA ALA A 185 -9.35 14.35 -16.17
C ALA A 185 -9.49 12.81 -16.23
N VAL A 186 -8.59 12.08 -15.57
CA VAL A 186 -8.67 10.62 -15.42
C VAL A 186 -8.55 10.20 -13.96
N PHE A 187 -9.20 9.11 -13.63
CA PHE A 187 -9.08 8.44 -12.34
C PHE A 187 -8.35 7.12 -12.53
N GLN A 188 -7.12 7.07 -12.05
CA GLN A 188 -6.34 5.86 -11.96
C GLN A 188 -6.50 5.26 -10.58
N THR A 189 -6.93 3.99 -10.51
CA THR A 189 -7.26 3.33 -9.24
C THR A 189 -6.85 1.86 -9.21
N ARG A 190 -6.77 1.30 -8.00
CA ARG A 190 -6.45 -0.12 -7.71
C ARG A 190 -5.21 -0.60 -8.48
N PRO A 191 -4.03 -0.01 -8.19
CA PRO A 191 -2.81 -0.47 -8.83
C PRO A 191 -2.46 -1.90 -8.41
N ALA A 192 -1.76 -2.59 -9.30
CA ALA A 192 -1.03 -3.82 -9.05
C ALA A 192 0.40 -3.64 -9.54
N ILE A 193 1.36 -4.27 -8.88
CA ILE A 193 2.78 -4.20 -9.21
C ILE A 193 3.39 -5.60 -9.27
N ALA A 194 4.27 -5.83 -10.24
CA ALA A 194 5.15 -6.98 -10.34
C ALA A 194 6.56 -6.52 -10.75
N ILE A 195 7.56 -7.35 -10.50
CA ILE A 195 8.95 -7.13 -10.93
C ILE A 195 9.19 -7.97 -12.19
N ALA A 196 9.61 -7.31 -13.27
CA ALA A 196 10.03 -7.98 -14.49
C ALA A 196 11.41 -8.62 -14.32
N GLN A 197 11.74 -9.58 -15.18
CA GLN A 197 13.04 -10.28 -15.13
C GLN A 197 14.25 -9.35 -15.28
N ASP A 198 14.09 -8.23 -15.98
CA ASP A 198 15.13 -7.21 -16.15
C ASP A 198 15.21 -6.21 -14.98
N GLY A 199 14.45 -6.46 -13.89
CA GLY A 199 14.43 -5.63 -12.69
C GLY A 199 13.52 -4.41 -12.77
N ASP A 200 12.89 -4.17 -13.92
CA ASP A 200 11.90 -3.10 -14.07
C ASP A 200 10.57 -3.43 -13.37
N LEU A 201 9.80 -2.40 -13.07
CA LEU A 201 8.48 -2.55 -12.46
C LEU A 201 7.42 -2.65 -13.56
N LEU A 202 6.52 -3.62 -13.46
CA LEU A 202 5.30 -3.68 -14.25
C LEU A 202 4.13 -3.24 -13.37
N VAL A 203 3.50 -2.13 -13.73
CA VAL A 203 2.38 -1.56 -12.97
C VAL A 203 1.12 -1.61 -13.83
N ALA A 204 0.02 -2.14 -13.29
CA ALA A 204 -1.29 -2.18 -13.94
C ALA A 204 -2.35 -1.50 -13.05
N TRP A 205 -3.37 -0.88 -13.64
CA TRP A 205 -4.42 -0.16 -12.91
C TRP A 205 -5.73 -0.05 -13.69
N ASN A 206 -6.81 0.31 -12.98
CA ASN A 206 -8.07 0.74 -13.60
C ASN A 206 -7.97 2.22 -13.96
N GLU A 207 -8.22 2.57 -15.21
CA GLU A 207 -8.36 3.97 -15.66
C GLU A 207 -9.82 4.24 -16.00
N LEU A 208 -10.39 5.30 -15.41
CA LEU A 208 -11.73 5.79 -15.67
C LEU A 208 -11.64 7.22 -16.22
N SER A 209 -12.41 7.49 -17.27
CA SER A 209 -12.50 8.79 -17.93
C SER A 209 -13.91 8.97 -18.52
N GLU A 210 -14.20 10.14 -19.07
CA GLU A 210 -15.43 10.36 -19.85
C GLU A 210 -15.56 9.40 -21.05
N ALA A 211 -14.43 9.02 -21.65
CA ALA A 211 -14.38 8.05 -22.75
C ALA A 211 -14.65 6.60 -22.31
N GLY A 212 -14.76 6.33 -21.01
CA GLY A 212 -15.07 5.01 -20.46
C GLY A 212 -14.00 4.46 -19.51
N LYS A 213 -14.03 3.13 -19.31
CA LYS A 213 -13.20 2.42 -18.34
C LYS A 213 -12.30 1.42 -19.04
N ALA A 214 -11.04 1.34 -18.65
CA ALA A 214 -10.07 0.40 -19.20
C ALA A 214 -9.06 -0.06 -18.15
N ILE A 215 -8.48 -1.24 -18.36
CA ILE A 215 -7.24 -1.63 -17.68
C ILE A 215 -6.07 -1.04 -18.46
N LYS A 216 -5.15 -0.40 -17.74
CA LYS A 216 -3.90 0.13 -18.28
C LYS A 216 -2.74 -0.54 -17.58
N PHE A 217 -1.58 -0.54 -18.24
CA PHE A 217 -0.34 -0.98 -17.64
C PHE A 217 0.84 -0.19 -18.21
N LYS A 218 1.92 -0.10 -17.45
CA LYS A 218 3.16 0.58 -17.83
C LYS A 218 4.34 -0.10 -17.19
N LYS A 219 5.41 -0.23 -17.98
CA LYS A 219 6.72 -0.65 -17.49
C LYS A 219 7.46 0.60 -17.00
N VAL A 220 7.83 0.62 -15.72
CA VAL A 220 8.57 1.72 -15.09
C VAL A 220 9.99 1.25 -14.87
N LYS A 221 10.96 2.01 -15.39
CA LYS A 221 12.38 1.72 -15.20
C LYS A 221 12.72 1.80 -13.72
N SER A 222 13.24 0.70 -13.16
CA SER A 222 13.84 0.74 -11.82
C SER A 222 15.20 1.44 -11.96
N GLY A 223 15.46 2.46 -11.15
CA GLY A 223 16.68 3.28 -11.27
C GLY A 223 17.98 2.45 -11.27
N THR A 224 18.95 2.94 -12.05
CA THR A 224 20.36 2.54 -12.26
C THR A 224 20.68 1.05 -12.37
N ILE A 225 20.83 0.60 -13.61
CA ILE A 225 21.64 -0.56 -14.03
C ILE A 225 23.13 -0.18 -13.93
N VAL A 226 23.88 -0.84 -13.05
CA VAL A 226 25.23 -1.34 -13.38
C VAL A 226 25.42 -2.67 -12.64
N VAL A 227 25.04 -3.78 -13.28
CA VAL A 227 25.64 -5.07 -12.92
C VAL A 227 27.03 -5.04 -13.55
N LYS A 228 28.08 -4.83 -12.75
CA LYS A 228 29.44 -5.13 -13.22
C LYS A 228 29.50 -6.66 -13.32
N GLU A 229 29.61 -7.18 -14.54
CA GLU A 229 29.99 -8.58 -14.73
C GLU A 229 31.29 -8.85 -13.93
N PRO A 230 31.42 -10.02 -13.28
CA PRO A 230 32.70 -10.42 -12.72
C PRO A 230 33.71 -10.48 -13.87
N LYS A 231 34.80 -9.73 -13.75
CA LYS A 231 35.90 -9.80 -14.72
C LYS A 231 36.41 -11.25 -14.80
N PRO A 232 36.73 -11.75 -16.01
CA PRO A 232 37.30 -13.08 -16.20
C PRO A 232 38.64 -13.24 -15.51
#